data_AF-A0A9Q8H4U2-F1
#
_entry.id   AF-A0A9Q8H4U2-F1
#
_cell.length_a   1.000
_cell.length_b   1.000
_cell.length_c   1.000
_cell.angle_alpha   90.00
_cell.angle_beta   90.00
_cell.angle_gamma   90.00
#
_symmetry.space_group_name_H-M   'P 1'
#
loop_
_entity.id
_entity.type
_entity.pdbx_description
1 polymer ?
#
loop_
_entity_poly.entity_id
_entity_poly.type
_entity_poly.pdbx_seq_one_letter_code
_entity_poly.pdbx_strand_id
1 'polypeptide(L)'
;MISVLEKQYMETVIRMGKRLQNGEIDWEQRRYEIAKDAMAAMLSNPQIVDGVTEEGEPVWGAPIAIAKTSVTLANLLVDELKKTQEKK
;
A
#
# COMPACT_ATOMS: atom_id res chain seq x y z
N MET A 1 -22.69 -17.75 29.36
CA MET A 1 -21.95 -16.47 29.35
C MET A 1 -21.09 -16.50 28.11
N ILE A 2 -21.25 -15.56 27.18
CA ILE A 2 -20.40 -15.50 25.99
C ILE A 2 -18.96 -15.16 26.44
N SER A 3 -17.97 -15.87 25.88
CA SER A 3 -16.57 -15.61 26.16
C SER A 3 -16.10 -14.28 25.55
N VAL A 4 -15.02 -13.72 26.09
CA VAL A 4 -14.41 -12.49 25.56
C VAL A 4 -13.97 -12.67 24.10
N LEU A 5 -13.43 -13.85 23.78
CA LEU A 5 -12.97 -14.18 22.43
C LEU A 5 -14.13 -14.18 21.42
N GLU A 6 -15.26 -14.78 21.79
CA GLU A 6 -16.46 -14.81 20.95
C GLU A 6 -17.03 -13.41 20.71
N LYS A 7 -16.97 -12.50 21.70
CA LYS A 7 -17.36 -11.09 21.51
C LYS A 7 -16.45 -10.39 20.51
N GLN A 8 -15.13 -10.49 20.70
CA GLN A 8 -14.16 -9.84 19.82
C GLN A 8 -14.24 -10.36 18.38
N TYR A 9 -14.49 -11.66 18.22
CA TYR A 9 -14.71 -12.27 16.92
C TYR A 9 -15.96 -11.70 16.26
N MET A 10 -17.10 -11.67 16.97
CA MET A 10 -18.37 -11.13 16.47
C MET A 10 -18.24 -9.65 16.08
N GLU A 11 -17.60 -8.84 16.92
CA GLU A 11 -17.34 -7.42 16.64
C GLU A 11 -16.50 -7.22 15.38
N THR A 12 -15.49 -8.07 15.18
CA THR A 12 -14.65 -8.05 13.98
C THR A 12 -15.45 -8.38 12.73
N VAL A 13 -16.27 -9.44 12.77
CA VAL A 13 -17.13 -9.85 11.65
C VAL A 13 -18.14 -8.76 11.29
N ILE A 14 -18.80 -8.15 12.29
CA ILE A 14 -19.74 -7.04 12.06
C ILE A 14 -19.03 -5.85 11.41
N ARG A 15 -17.84 -5.48 11.88
CA ARG A 15 -17.04 -4.40 11.30
C ARG A 15 -16.65 -4.69 9.85
N MET A 16 -16.23 -5.91 9.54
CA MET A 16 -15.91 -6.33 8.17
C MET A 16 -17.14 -6.27 7.27
N GLY A 17 -18.29 -6.77 7.73
CA GLY A 17 -19.56 -6.71 6.99
C GLY A 17 -19.99 -5.28 6.68
N LYS A 18 -19.88 -4.36 7.64
CA LYS A 18 -20.18 -2.94 7.42
C LYS A 18 -19.24 -2.28 6.41
N ARG A 19 -17.93 -2.56 6.47
CA ARG A 19 -16.96 -2.05 5.47
C ARG A 19 -17.31 -2.50 4.06
N LEU A 20 -17.62 -3.79 3.89
CA LEU A 20 -18.01 -4.38 2.61
C LEU A 20 -19.31 -3.79 2.06
N GLN A 21 -20.31 -3.55 2.93
CA GLN A 21 -21.61 -3.00 2.54
C GLN A 21 -21.56 -1.50 2.21
N ASN A 22 -20.77 -0.72 2.97
CA ASN A 22 -20.67 0.72 2.81
C ASN A 22 -19.74 1.13 1.66
N GLY A 23 -19.02 0.19 1.05
CA GLY A 23 -18.01 0.50 0.04
C GLY A 23 -16.87 1.37 0.60
N GLU A 24 -16.60 1.28 1.91
CA GLU A 24 -15.51 2.04 2.53
C GLU A 24 -14.19 1.61 1.91
N ILE A 25 -13.47 2.56 1.32
CA ILE A 25 -12.17 2.29 0.71
C ILE A 25 -11.16 2.02 1.83
N ASP A 26 -10.53 0.84 1.77
CA ASP A 26 -9.36 0.55 2.61
C ASP A 26 -8.14 1.29 2.05
N TRP A 27 -7.93 2.49 2.58
CA TRP A 27 -6.83 3.36 2.17
C TRP A 27 -5.45 2.78 2.49
N GLU A 28 -5.34 1.93 3.51
CA GLU A 28 -4.08 1.28 3.85
C GLU A 28 -3.75 0.19 2.83
N GLN A 29 -4.72 -0.67 2.50
CA GLN A 29 -4.56 -1.63 1.42
C GLN A 29 -4.23 -0.91 0.09
N ARG A 30 -4.96 0.17 -0.22
CA ARG A 30 -4.76 0.91 -1.46
C ARG A 30 -3.37 1.54 -1.56
N ARG A 31 -2.83 2.05 -0.45
CA ARG A 31 -1.45 2.55 -0.37
C ARG A 31 -0.44 1.46 -0.72
N TYR A 32 -0.59 0.24 -0.19
CA TYR A 32 0.34 -0.86 -0.50
C TYR A 32 0.25 -1.30 -1.96
N GLU A 33 -0.94 -1.34 -2.53
CA GLU A 33 -1.13 -1.62 -3.97
C GLU A 33 -0.43 -0.60 -4.84
N ILE A 34 -0.64 0.70 -4.58
CA ILE A 34 0.00 1.80 -5.33
C ILE A 34 1.52 1.72 -5.19
N ALA A 35 2.04 1.49 -3.98
CA ALA A 35 3.48 1.41 -3.75
C ALA A 35 4.10 0.23 -4.53
N LYS A 36 3.44 -0.93 -4.53
CA LYS A 36 3.88 -2.10 -5.31
C LYS A 36 3.90 -1.80 -6.81
N ASP A 37 2.86 -1.17 -7.34
CA ASP A 37 2.76 -0.85 -8.77
C ASP A 37 3.80 0.22 -9.18
N ALA A 38 4.03 1.23 -8.33
CA ALA A 38 5.08 2.23 -8.55
C ALA A 38 6.48 1.58 -8.56
N MET A 39 6.73 0.65 -7.64
CA MET A 39 7.97 -0.12 -7.59
C MET A 39 8.16 -0.95 -8.86
N ALA A 40 7.13 -1.69 -9.29
CA ALA A 40 7.17 -2.49 -10.50
C ALA A 40 7.41 -1.63 -11.75
N ALA A 41 6.79 -0.45 -11.83
CA ALA A 41 7.02 0.48 -12.92
C ALA A 41 8.48 0.99 -12.95
N MET A 42 9.05 1.36 -11.80
CA MET A 42 10.45 1.78 -11.72
C MET A 42 11.42 0.65 -12.09
N LEU A 43 11.17 -0.57 -11.59
CA LEU A 43 11.96 -1.76 -11.89
C LEU A 43 11.67 -2.36 -13.27
N SER A 44 10.78 -1.78 -14.07
CA SER A 44 10.64 -2.15 -15.48
C SER A 44 11.61 -1.40 -16.38
N ASN A 45 12.27 -0.35 -15.87
CA ASN A 45 13.31 0.39 -16.59
C ASN A 45 14.67 -0.34 -16.46
N PRO A 46 15.25 -0.86 -17.55
CA PRO A 46 16.53 -1.56 -17.51
C PRO A 46 17.67 -0.75 -16.87
N GLN A 47 17.70 0.57 -17.07
CA GLN A 47 18.72 1.46 -16.49
C GLN A 47 18.67 1.52 -14.95
N ILE A 48 17.50 1.26 -14.38
CA ILE A 48 17.30 1.21 -12.92
C ILE A 48 17.60 -0.20 -12.41
N VAL A 49 17.18 -1.22 -13.15
CA VAL A 49 17.38 -2.64 -12.81
C VAL A 49 18.85 -3.03 -12.79
N ASP A 50 19.64 -2.55 -13.75
CA ASP A 50 21.08 -2.83 -13.84
C ASP A 50 21.86 -2.31 -12.62
N GLY A 51 21.32 -1.33 -11.89
CA GLY A 51 21.88 -0.83 -10.62
C GLY A 51 21.38 -1.54 -9.36
N VAL A 52 20.50 -2.54 -9.51
CA VAL A 52 19.73 -3.19 -8.44
C VAL A 52 19.89 -4.72 -8.41
N THR A 53 20.31 -5.36 -9.52
CA THR A 53 20.45 -6.83 -9.62
C THR A 53 21.84 -7.35 -9.22
N GLU A 54 21.91 -8.62 -8.81
CA GLU A 54 23.15 -9.30 -8.36
C GLU A 54 24.22 -9.48 -9.46
N GLU A 55 23.90 -9.24 -10.74
CA GLU A 55 24.84 -9.40 -11.87
C GLU A 55 25.86 -8.25 -11.99
N GLY A 56 25.71 -7.20 -11.18
CA GLY A 56 26.72 -6.19 -10.89
C GLY A 56 26.33 -5.50 -9.59
N GLU A 57 27.17 -5.63 -8.55
CA GLU A 57 26.81 -5.32 -7.15
C GLU A 57 25.85 -4.14 -7.00
N PRO A 58 24.74 -4.30 -6.24
CA PRO A 58 23.79 -3.22 -6.05
C PRO A 58 24.53 -1.99 -5.57
N VAL A 59 24.38 -0.86 -6.28
CA VAL A 59 24.93 0.41 -5.83
C VAL A 59 24.33 0.66 -4.46
N TRP A 60 25.16 0.63 -3.41
CA TRP A 60 24.72 0.75 -2.03
C TRP A 60 23.74 1.92 -1.89
N GLY A 61 22.46 1.61 -1.65
CA GLY A 61 21.38 2.60 -1.52
C GLY A 61 20.31 2.58 -2.62
N ALA A 62 20.54 1.99 -3.80
CA ALA A 62 19.55 1.95 -4.88
C ALA A 62 18.26 1.19 -4.51
N PRO A 63 18.32 -0.03 -3.93
CA PRO A 63 17.11 -0.74 -3.47
C PRO A 63 16.33 0.03 -2.38
N ILE A 64 17.05 0.67 -1.45
CA ILE A 64 16.46 1.46 -0.37
C ILE A 64 15.75 2.71 -0.94
N ALA A 65 16.38 3.37 -1.91
CA ALA A 65 15.81 4.54 -2.58
C ALA A 65 14.53 4.19 -3.33
N ILE A 66 14.51 3.07 -4.05
CA ILE A 66 13.32 2.58 -4.78
C ILE A 66 12.17 2.28 -3.82
N ALA A 67 12.45 1.58 -2.72
CA ALA A 67 11.43 1.29 -1.70
C ALA A 67 10.84 2.57 -1.09
N LYS A 68 11.70 3.51 -0.66
CA LYS A 68 11.26 4.79 -0.09
C LYS A 68 10.48 5.64 -1.08
N THR A 69 10.91 5.69 -2.33
CA THR A 69 10.24 6.44 -3.40
C THR A 69 8.85 5.88 -3.66
N SER A 70 8.72 4.55 -3.75
CA SER A 70 7.43 3.86 -3.96
C SER A 70 6.41 4.21 -2.88
N VAL A 71 6.81 4.14 -1.61
CA VAL A 71 5.94 4.48 -0.47
C VAL A 71 5.57 5.96 -0.47
N THR A 72 6.53 6.84 -0.82
CA THR A 72 6.29 8.29 -0.89
C THR A 72 5.27 8.64 -1.96
N LEU A 73 5.40 8.07 -3.17
CA LEU A 73 4.43 8.25 -4.26
C LEU A 73 3.04 7.75 -3.85
N ALA A 74 2.97 6.61 -3.18
CA ALA A 74 1.71 6.06 -2.70
C ALA A 74 1.02 6.96 -1.68
N ASN A 75 1.76 7.52 -0.72
CA ASN A 75 1.21 8.48 0.26
C ASN A 75 0.67 9.73 -0.44
N LEU A 76 1.47 10.34 -1.32
CA LEU A 76 1.07 11.56 -2.05
C LEU A 76 -0.19 11.34 -2.89
N LEU A 77 -0.29 10.19 -3.57
CA LEU A 77 -1.46 9.87 -4.39
C LEU A 77 -2.70 9.63 -3.53
N VAL A 78 -2.57 8.89 -2.42
CA VAL A 78 -3.68 8.66 -1.48
C VAL A 78 -4.19 9.98 -0.90
N ASP A 79 -3.29 10.87 -0.48
CA ASP A 79 -3.66 12.17 0.07
C ASP A 79 -4.42 13.02 -0.96
N GLU A 80 -4.02 13.00 -2.23
CA GLU A 80 -4.72 13.70 -3.30
C GLU A 80 -6.10 13.10 -3.61
N LEU A 81 -6.21 11.77 -3.62
CA LEU A 81 -7.47 11.08 -3.85
C LEU A 81 -8.49 11.34 -2.73
N LYS A 82 -8.04 11.41 -1.46
CA LYS A 82 -8.89 11.72 -0.32
C LYS A 82 -9.50 13.11 -0.38
N LYS A 83 -8.72 14.14 -0.79
CA LYS A 83 -9.25 15.51 -0.99
C LYS A 83 -10.39 15.57 -2.00
N THR A 84 -10.38 14.69 -2.99
CA THR A 84 -11.42 14.63 -4.02
C THR A 84 -12.72 14.02 -3.48
N GLN A 85 -12.64 13.21 -2.42
CA GLN A 85 -13.82 12.63 -1.77
C GLN A 85 -14.48 13.60 -0.77
N GLU A 86 -13.71 14.46 -0.10
CA GLU A 86 -14.26 15.48 0.82
C GLU A 86 -15.07 16.58 0.10
N LYS A 87 -14.88 16.73 -1.22
CA LYS A 87 -15.60 17.70 -2.05
C LYS A 87 -16.89 17.15 -2.67
N LYS A 88 -17.24 15.88 -2.42
CA LYS A 88 -18.51 15.27 -2.85
C LYS A 88 -19.49 15.24 -1.69
#